data_AF-Q98AY1-F1
#
_entry.id   AF-Q98AY1-F1
#
_cell.length_a   1.000
_cell.length_b   1.000
_cell.length_c   1.000
_cell.angle_alpha   90.00
_cell.angle_beta   90.00
_cell.angle_gamma   90.00
#
_symmetry.space_group_name_H-M   'P 1'
#
loop_
_entity.id
_entity.type
_entity.pdbx_description
1 polymer ?
#
loop_
_entity_poly.entity_id
_entity_poly.type
_entity_poly.pdbx_seq_one_letter_code
_entity_poly.pdbx_strand_id
1 'polypeptide(L)'
;MANPLEAESVEAATEHAPKGRTPETKKKTQPSRKAKTDPGRKNGANAASPAEATATAAAVRSARKVYSGKERAQMLAQVETSISGGTTLKSAVKQAGISEQTYYHWKKAAAPRSDGDDLKDLVALEKENKRLKSLLAERLRTENAELKRKLGLQ
;
A
#
# COMPACT_ATOMS: atom_id res chain seq x y z
N MET A 1 -24.18 59.49 -41.58
CA MET A 1 -24.30 58.01 -41.60
C MET A 1 -25.38 57.66 -40.59
N ALA A 2 -26.36 56.88 -41.04
CA ALA A 2 -27.69 56.71 -40.45
C ALA A 2 -27.75 55.82 -39.19
N ASN A 3 -28.80 56.01 -38.38
CA ASN A 3 -29.41 55.02 -37.46
C ASN A 3 -30.44 54.16 -38.25
N PRO A 4 -31.19 53.20 -37.65
CA PRO A 4 -30.85 51.97 -36.91
C PRO A 4 -31.67 50.74 -37.42
N LEU A 5 -31.32 49.48 -37.11
CA LEU A 5 -32.22 48.29 -37.18
C LEU A 5 -31.68 47.24 -36.19
N GLU A 6 -32.36 46.91 -35.09
CA GLU A 6 -33.50 45.96 -35.00
C GLU A 6 -33.15 44.55 -35.49
N ALA A 7 -33.01 43.62 -34.54
CA ALA A 7 -33.34 42.20 -34.72
C ALA A 7 -33.63 41.60 -33.34
N GLU A 8 -34.84 41.86 -32.88
CA GLU A 8 -35.59 41.01 -31.97
C GLU A 8 -35.77 39.63 -32.62
N SER A 9 -35.61 38.56 -31.85
CA SER A 9 -36.18 37.24 -32.18
C SER A 9 -36.58 36.57 -30.88
N VAL A 10 -37.83 36.84 -30.52
CA VAL A 10 -38.70 36.10 -29.62
C VAL A 10 -39.03 34.73 -30.24
N GLU A 11 -39.05 33.68 -29.40
CA GLU A 11 -40.06 32.59 -29.30
C GLU A 11 -39.45 31.46 -28.44
N ALA A 12 -39.87 31.29 -27.18
CA ALA A 12 -41.12 30.67 -26.71
C ALA A 12 -41.16 29.14 -26.88
N ALA A 13 -40.95 28.46 -25.74
CA ALA A 13 -41.58 27.23 -25.26
C ALA A 13 -41.78 26.03 -26.21
N THR A 14 -41.19 24.88 -25.87
CA THR A 14 -41.98 23.69 -25.48
C THR A 14 -41.13 22.68 -24.70
N GLU A 15 -41.68 22.20 -23.58
CA GLU A 15 -41.28 20.97 -22.91
C GLU A 15 -41.33 19.76 -23.86
N HIS A 16 -40.38 18.84 -23.74
CA HIS A 16 -40.73 17.42 -23.70
C HIS A 16 -39.80 16.65 -22.76
N ALA A 17 -40.47 15.91 -21.88
CA ALA A 17 -39.99 15.11 -20.77
C ALA A 17 -39.14 13.88 -21.22
N PRO A 18 -38.52 13.17 -20.26
CA PRO A 18 -37.35 12.33 -20.49
C PRO A 18 -37.71 10.95 -21.04
N LYS A 19 -37.01 10.51 -22.09
CA LYS A 19 -36.94 9.08 -22.40
C LYS A 19 -35.98 8.42 -21.42
N GLY A 20 -36.57 7.66 -20.50
CA GLY A 20 -35.88 6.76 -19.61
C GLY A 20 -34.90 5.89 -20.38
N ARG A 21 -33.65 5.92 -19.92
CA ARG A 21 -32.65 4.91 -20.26
C ARG A 21 -32.26 4.26 -18.96
N THR A 22 -32.88 3.12 -18.70
CA THR A 22 -32.39 2.11 -17.76
C THR A 22 -30.91 1.83 -18.07
N PRO A 23 -29.97 2.00 -17.11
CA PRO A 23 -28.74 1.26 -17.19
C PRO A 23 -29.03 -0.14 -16.68
N GLU A 24 -29.23 -1.06 -17.62
CA GLU A 24 -29.17 -2.48 -17.36
C GLU A 24 -27.95 -2.80 -16.50
N THR A 25 -28.22 -3.43 -15.35
CA THR A 25 -27.22 -4.09 -14.52
C THR A 25 -26.51 -5.15 -15.35
N LYS A 26 -25.40 -4.79 -15.98
CA LYS A 26 -24.43 -5.75 -16.49
C LYS A 26 -23.85 -6.49 -15.29
N LYS A 27 -24.40 -7.68 -15.08
CA LYS A 27 -23.97 -8.75 -14.21
C LYS A 27 -22.50 -9.08 -14.54
N LYS A 28 -21.56 -8.34 -13.93
CA LYS A 28 -20.13 -8.65 -13.98
C LYS A 28 -19.90 -9.75 -12.94
N THR A 29 -19.89 -10.98 -13.43
CA THR A 29 -19.61 -12.19 -12.66
C THR A 29 -18.36 -11.98 -11.81
N GLN A 30 -18.52 -11.99 -10.50
CA GLN A 30 -17.41 -12.03 -9.57
C GLN A 30 -16.65 -13.36 -9.74
N PRO A 31 -15.31 -13.38 -9.73
CA PRO A 31 -14.59 -14.63 -9.58
C PRO A 31 -14.84 -15.13 -8.16
N SER A 32 -15.55 -16.25 -8.06
CA SER A 32 -15.81 -16.96 -6.81
C SER A 32 -14.49 -17.25 -6.09
N ARG A 33 -14.33 -16.69 -4.88
CA ARG A 33 -13.32 -17.09 -3.92
C ARG A 33 -13.53 -18.57 -3.59
N LYS A 34 -12.73 -19.45 -4.18
CA LYS A 34 -12.59 -20.83 -3.71
C LYS A 34 -11.64 -20.84 -2.53
N ALA A 35 -12.20 -21.17 -1.37
CA ALA A 35 -11.44 -21.58 -0.20
C ALA A 35 -10.88 -23.00 -0.44
N LYS A 36 -9.67 -23.20 0.09
CA LYS A 36 -9.02 -24.48 0.45
C LYS A 36 -8.48 -25.35 -0.71
N THR A 37 -7.17 -25.23 -0.93
CA THR A 37 -6.28 -26.40 -1.04
C THR A 37 -4.93 -26.04 -0.45
N ASP A 38 -4.60 -26.72 0.65
CA ASP A 38 -3.27 -26.82 1.24
C ASP A 38 -2.30 -27.41 0.19
N PRO A 39 -1.16 -26.77 -0.15
CA PRO A 39 -0.14 -27.44 -0.91
C PRO A 39 0.59 -28.40 0.01
N GLY A 40 -0.02 -29.58 0.17
CA GLY A 40 0.57 -30.74 0.81
C GLY A 40 1.99 -30.95 0.28
N ARG A 41 2.95 -30.81 1.19
CA ARG A 41 4.36 -31.14 1.04
C ARG A 41 4.48 -32.64 0.74
N LYS A 42 4.43 -32.99 -0.54
CA LYS A 42 4.76 -34.33 -1.02
C LYS A 42 6.28 -34.48 -1.02
N ASN A 43 6.79 -34.89 0.13
CA ASN A 43 8.11 -35.49 0.26
C ASN A 43 8.12 -36.75 -0.62
N GLY A 44 8.87 -36.69 -1.72
CA GLY A 44 9.15 -37.87 -2.54
C GLY A 44 9.99 -38.83 -1.74
N ALA A 45 9.38 -39.94 -1.34
CA ALA A 45 10.06 -41.10 -0.79
C ALA A 45 10.96 -41.71 -1.88
N ASN A 46 12.27 -41.59 -1.70
CA ASN A 46 13.22 -42.38 -2.46
C ASN A 46 13.45 -43.69 -1.69
N ALA A 47 13.10 -44.81 -2.31
CA ALA A 47 13.19 -46.14 -1.72
C ALA A 47 14.59 -46.74 -1.96
N ALA A 48 15.21 -47.18 -0.85
CA ALA A 48 16.24 -48.23 -0.63
C ALA A 48 17.39 -48.39 -1.66
N SER A 49 18.67 -48.42 -1.25
CA SER A 49 19.27 -49.44 -0.35
C SER A 49 20.56 -48.96 0.36
N PRO A 50 21.05 -49.67 1.40
CA PRO A 50 21.80 -49.10 2.52
C PRO A 50 23.33 -49.21 2.40
N ALA A 51 24.05 -48.19 2.88
CA ALA A 51 25.46 -48.32 3.24
C ALA A 51 25.84 -47.26 4.31
N GLU A 52 26.21 -47.80 5.47
CA GLU A 52 27.08 -47.25 6.52
C GLU A 52 26.82 -45.87 7.14
N ALA A 53 26.52 -45.94 8.44
CA ALA A 53 26.45 -44.83 9.36
C ALA A 53 27.79 -44.09 9.49
N THR A 54 27.80 -42.81 9.15
CA THR A 54 28.59 -41.82 9.91
C THR A 54 27.62 -40.76 10.41
N ALA A 55 27.34 -40.80 11.72
CA ALA A 55 26.58 -39.79 12.40
C ALA A 55 27.32 -38.45 12.31
N THR A 56 26.88 -37.55 11.44
CA THR A 56 27.29 -36.15 11.52
C THR A 56 26.46 -35.50 12.63
N ALA A 57 27.19 -35.04 13.65
CA ALA A 57 26.68 -34.49 14.88
C ALA A 57 25.57 -33.46 14.64
N ALA A 58 24.47 -33.61 15.38
CA ALA A 58 23.41 -32.62 15.46
C ALA A 58 24.01 -31.25 15.83
N ALA A 59 24.02 -30.33 14.86
CA ALA A 59 24.51 -28.98 15.06
C ALA A 59 23.68 -28.29 16.16
N VAL A 60 24.34 -28.06 17.30
CA VAL A 60 23.83 -27.22 18.38
C VAL A 60 23.61 -25.83 17.80
N ARG A 61 22.34 -25.44 17.60
CA ARG A 61 22.01 -24.10 17.08
C ARG A 61 22.34 -23.08 18.17
N SER A 62 23.43 -22.34 17.97
CA SER A 62 23.81 -21.21 18.82
C SER A 62 22.66 -20.22 18.92
N ALA A 63 22.45 -19.66 20.12
CA ALA A 63 21.45 -18.60 20.32
C ALA A 63 21.70 -17.46 19.32
N ARG A 64 20.61 -16.96 18.71
CA ARG A 64 20.67 -15.90 17.71
C ARG A 64 21.23 -14.62 18.35
N LYS A 65 22.38 -14.15 17.89
CA LYS A 65 22.96 -12.87 18.32
C LYS A 65 22.01 -11.73 17.93
N VAL A 66 21.62 -10.88 18.88
CA VAL A 66 20.79 -9.70 18.62
C VAL A 66 21.67 -8.46 18.75
N TYR A 67 21.90 -7.76 17.65
CA TYR A 67 22.65 -6.50 17.64
C TYR A 67 21.74 -5.33 17.99
N SER A 68 22.19 -4.49 18.92
CA SER A 68 21.60 -3.19 19.25
C SER A 68 21.78 -2.19 18.12
N GLY A 69 20.99 -1.11 18.10
CA GLY A 69 21.09 -0.07 17.07
C GLY A 69 22.48 0.57 16.99
N LYS A 70 23.13 0.79 18.15
CA LYS A 70 24.48 1.36 18.23
C LYS A 70 25.54 0.42 17.63
N GLU A 71 25.48 -0.87 17.94
CA GLU A 71 26.40 -1.87 17.38
C GLU A 71 26.24 -1.98 15.86
N ARG A 72 25.01 -1.95 15.35
CA ARG A 72 24.76 -1.95 13.90
C ARG A 72 25.37 -0.74 13.22
N ALA A 73 25.20 0.45 13.79
CA ALA A 73 25.77 1.68 13.26
C ALA A 73 27.30 1.65 13.24
N GLN A 74 27.92 1.15 14.32
CA GLN A 74 29.37 0.97 14.39
C GLN A 74 29.88 -0.01 13.32
N MET A 75 29.22 -1.15 13.14
CA MET A 75 29.59 -2.12 12.11
C MET A 75 29.39 -1.58 10.69
N LEU A 76 28.33 -0.82 10.44
CA LEU A 76 28.14 -0.13 9.16
C LEU A 76 29.28 0.87 8.89
N ALA A 77 29.63 1.70 9.88
CA ALA A 77 30.72 2.67 9.76
C ALA A 77 32.09 1.99 9.54
N GLN A 78 32.34 0.85 10.20
CA GLN A 78 33.54 0.05 9.98
C GLN A 78 33.60 -0.45 8.52
N VAL A 79 32.51 -1.01 8.01
CA VAL A 79 32.44 -1.48 6.62
C VAL A 79 32.64 -0.33 5.63
N GLU A 80 32.02 0.83 5.88
CA GLU A 80 32.17 2.01 5.04
C GLU A 80 33.62 2.53 5.03
N THR A 81 34.27 2.60 6.19
CA THR A 81 35.68 2.99 6.31
C THR A 81 36.60 2.06 5.52
N SER A 82 36.38 0.75 5.64
CA SER A 82 37.14 -0.25 4.88
C SER A 82 36.93 -0.09 3.37
N ILE A 83 35.72 0.23 2.91
CA ILE A 83 35.42 0.46 1.49
C ILE A 83 36.08 1.76 1.01
N SER A 84 36.03 2.83 1.80
CA SER A 84 36.73 4.09 1.50
C SER A 84 38.24 3.90 1.41
N GLY A 85 38.80 2.95 2.17
CA GLY A 85 40.19 2.50 2.06
C GLY A 85 40.50 1.61 0.86
N GLY A 86 39.56 1.39 -0.06
CA GLY A 86 39.75 0.62 -1.30
C GLY A 86 39.52 -0.88 -1.15
N THR A 87 39.07 -1.38 0.00
CA THR A 87 38.74 -2.80 0.15
C THR A 87 37.39 -3.12 -0.49
N THR A 88 37.24 -4.35 -0.98
CA THR A 88 35.96 -4.80 -1.53
C THR A 88 34.91 -4.92 -0.42
N LEU A 89 33.63 -4.73 -0.76
CA LEU A 89 32.55 -4.93 0.19
C LEU A 89 32.58 -6.32 0.83
N LYS A 90 32.90 -7.36 0.05
CA LYS A 90 32.95 -8.76 0.52
C LYS A 90 33.98 -8.96 1.63
N SER A 91 35.17 -8.38 1.46
CA SER A 91 36.22 -8.43 2.49
C SER A 91 35.83 -7.61 3.71
N ALA A 92 35.26 -6.42 3.52
CA ALA A 92 34.87 -5.53 4.61
C ALA A 92 33.78 -6.14 5.51
N VAL A 93 32.72 -6.73 4.93
CA VAL A 93 31.66 -7.38 5.73
C VAL A 93 32.18 -8.62 6.46
N LYS A 94 33.10 -9.37 5.84
CA LYS A 94 33.76 -10.52 6.48
C LYS A 94 34.61 -10.08 7.68
N GLN A 95 35.32 -8.95 7.57
CA GLN A 95 36.07 -8.35 8.67
C GLN A 95 35.15 -7.85 9.79
N ALA A 96 33.98 -7.29 9.45
CA ALA A 96 32.97 -6.86 10.42
C ALA A 96 32.14 -8.03 11.00
N GLY A 97 32.34 -9.27 10.55
CA GLY A 97 31.61 -10.43 11.05
C GLY A 97 30.13 -10.49 10.66
N ILE A 98 29.74 -9.78 9.59
CA ILE A 98 28.37 -9.75 9.07
C ILE A 98 28.31 -10.25 7.62
N SER A 99 27.12 -10.63 7.17
CA SER A 99 26.88 -10.96 5.75
C SER A 99 26.58 -9.71 4.93
N GLU A 100 26.87 -9.75 3.63
CA GLU A 100 26.52 -8.68 2.68
C GLU A 100 25.02 -8.36 2.74
N GLN A 101 24.17 -9.39 2.84
CA GLN A 101 22.73 -9.21 3.00
C GLN A 101 22.38 -8.38 4.23
N THR A 102 23.04 -8.66 5.36
CA THR A 102 22.82 -7.94 6.61
C THR A 102 23.27 -6.49 6.50
N TYR A 103 24.42 -6.25 5.87
CA TYR A 103 24.91 -4.91 5.56
C TYR A 103 23.89 -4.11 4.74
N TYR A 104 23.39 -4.66 3.62
CA TYR A 104 22.40 -3.96 2.80
C TYR A 104 21.08 -3.71 3.52
N HIS A 105 20.60 -4.69 4.31
CA HIS A 105 19.40 -4.51 5.12
C HIS A 105 19.57 -3.38 6.14
N TRP A 106 20.69 -3.36 6.87
CA TRP A 106 20.94 -2.33 7.87
C TRP A 106 21.22 -0.97 7.23
N LYS A 107 21.93 -0.92 6.11
CA LYS A 107 22.15 0.31 5.34
C LYS A 107 20.84 0.91 4.84
N LYS A 108 19.93 0.07 4.30
CA LYS A 108 18.58 0.51 3.90
C LYS A 108 17.76 1.01 5.09
N ALA A 109 17.89 0.38 6.25
CA ALA A 109 17.18 0.79 7.46
C ALA A 109 17.78 2.04 8.13
N ALA A 110 19.07 2.29 7.94
CA ALA A 110 19.77 3.48 8.42
C ALA A 110 19.56 4.70 7.51
N ALA A 111 19.20 4.48 6.24
CA ALA A 111 18.80 5.57 5.37
C ALA A 111 17.60 6.31 5.98
N PRO A 112 17.61 7.66 5.98
CA PRO A 112 16.48 8.43 6.48
C PRO A 112 15.24 8.04 5.68
N ARG A 113 14.30 7.39 6.36
CA ARG A 113 12.97 7.12 5.79
C ARG A 113 12.25 8.47 5.67
N SER A 114 11.62 8.70 4.52
CA SER A 114 10.71 9.82 4.28
C SER A 114 9.41 9.72 5.11
N ASP A 115 9.32 8.81 6.09
CA ASP A 115 8.15 8.55 6.93
C ASP A 115 7.53 9.84 7.49
N GLY A 116 8.33 10.88 7.74
CA GLY A 116 7.84 12.16 8.23
C GLY A 116 6.94 12.92 7.26
N ASP A 117 7.10 12.73 5.95
CA ASP A 117 6.26 13.33 4.90
C ASP A 117 5.01 12.47 4.69
N ASP A 118 5.21 11.15 4.55
CA ASP A 118 4.14 10.16 4.40
C ASP A 118 3.11 10.23 5.55
N LEU A 119 3.59 10.40 6.80
CA LEU A 119 2.72 10.54 7.97
C LEU A 119 1.95 11.86 7.99
N LYS A 120 2.55 12.96 7.54
CA LYS A 120 1.86 14.26 7.46
C LYS A 120 0.75 14.21 6.42
N ASP A 121 1.01 13.60 5.27
CA ASP A 121 0.03 13.41 4.21
C ASP A 121 -1.14 12.53 4.66
N LEU A 122 -0.87 11.44 5.38
CA LEU A 122 -1.93 10.61 5.97
C LEU A 122 -2.82 11.40 6.93
N VAL A 123 -2.23 12.22 7.81
CA VAL A 123 -2.99 13.07 8.74
C VAL A 123 -3.81 14.14 7.99
N ALA A 124 -3.25 14.73 6.93
CA ALA A 124 -3.96 15.70 6.10
C ALA A 124 -5.17 15.05 5.39
N LEU A 125 -4.98 13.86 4.81
CA LEU A 125 -6.04 13.09 4.17
C LEU A 125 -7.15 12.69 5.15
N GLU A 126 -6.80 12.29 6.38
CA GLU A 126 -7.80 11.98 7.41
C GLU A 126 -8.65 13.20 7.79
N LYS A 127 -8.02 14.38 7.91
CA LYS A 127 -8.73 15.63 8.19
C LYS A 127 -9.69 15.99 7.06
N GLU A 128 -9.24 15.93 5.81
CA GLU A 128 -10.12 16.24 4.68
C GLU A 128 -11.25 15.22 4.56
N ASN A 129 -10.98 13.93 4.79
CA ASN A 129 -12.02 12.91 4.79
C ASN A 129 -13.10 13.17 5.84
N LYS A 130 -12.71 13.58 7.06
CA LYS A 130 -13.65 14.00 8.11
C LYS A 130 -14.46 15.21 7.67
N ARG A 131 -13.81 16.24 7.10
CA ARG A 131 -14.49 17.44 6.58
C ARG A 131 -15.53 17.10 5.51
N LEU A 132 -15.14 16.30 4.52
CA LEU A 132 -16.03 15.86 3.44
C LEU A 132 -17.22 15.04 3.94
N LYS A 133 -16.99 14.13 4.90
CA LYS A 133 -18.07 13.36 5.54
C LYS A 133 -19.06 14.27 6.27
N SER A 134 -18.57 15.28 7.00
CA SER A 134 -19.43 16.23 7.69
C SER A 134 -20.28 17.03 6.70
N LEU A 135 -19.68 17.58 5.64
CA LEU A 135 -20.40 18.32 4.61
C LEU A 135 -21.44 17.46 3.88
N LEU A 136 -21.09 16.21 3.56
CA LEU A 136 -22.04 15.28 2.95
C LEU A 136 -23.21 15.01 3.89
N ALA A 137 -22.94 14.78 5.18
CA ALA A 137 -23.98 14.53 6.17
C ALA A 137 -24.87 15.75 6.40
N GLU A 138 -24.32 16.96 6.38
CA GLU A 138 -25.08 18.21 6.45
C GLU A 138 -26.00 18.36 5.24
N ARG A 139 -25.45 18.22 4.03
CA ARG A 139 -26.22 18.29 2.78
C ARG A 139 -27.34 17.26 2.71
N LEU A 140 -27.07 16.02 3.12
CA LEU A 140 -28.10 14.98 3.17
C LEU A 140 -29.19 15.32 4.20
N ARG A 141 -28.85 15.95 5.33
CA ARG A 141 -29.86 16.39 6.31
C ARG A 141 -30.74 17.48 5.74
N THR A 142 -30.17 18.48 5.07
CA THR A 142 -30.94 19.57 4.45
C THR A 142 -31.85 19.04 3.36
N GLU A 143 -31.34 18.24 2.43
CA GLU A 143 -32.13 17.64 1.35
C GLU A 143 -33.24 16.74 1.91
N ASN A 144 -32.95 15.91 2.91
CA ASN A 144 -33.97 15.07 3.52
C ASN A 144 -35.04 15.89 4.25
N ALA A 145 -34.68 16.98 4.93
CA ALA A 145 -35.64 17.87 5.58
C ALA A 145 -36.55 18.56 4.54
N GLU A 146 -35.99 19.00 3.42
CA GLU A 146 -36.75 19.57 2.31
C GLU A 146 -37.70 18.54 1.69
N LEU A 147 -37.24 17.31 1.46
CA LEU A 147 -38.08 16.23 0.94
C LEU A 147 -39.22 15.89 1.90
N LYS A 148 -38.92 15.77 3.20
CA LYS A 148 -39.94 15.57 4.24
C LYS A 148 -40.97 16.68 4.26
N ARG A 149 -40.54 17.95 4.17
CA ARG A 149 -41.44 19.10 4.07
C ARG A 149 -42.31 19.04 2.82
N LYS A 150 -41.75 18.68 1.67
CA LYS A 150 -42.50 18.53 0.40
C LYS A 150 -43.51 17.38 0.43
N LEU A 151 -43.18 16.30 1.13
CA LEU A 151 -44.06 15.13 1.27
C LEU A 151 -45.08 15.29 2.41
N GLY A 152 -45.01 16.37 3.21
CA GLY A 152 -45.87 16.58 4.36
C GLY A 152 -45.57 15.66 5.56
N LEU A 153 -44.39 15.03 5.59
CA LEU A 153 -43.90 14.22 6.71
C LEU A 153 -43.02 15.07 7.64
N GLN A 154 -43.61 16.07 8.30
CA GLN A 154 -42.94 16.83 9.36
C GLN A 154 -43.12 16.17 10.72
#